data_AF-A0A8T2YLT8-F1
#
_entry.id   AF-A0A8T2YLT8-F1
#
_cell.length_a   1.000
_cell.length_b   1.000
_cell.length_c   1.000
_cell.angle_alpha   90.00
_cell.angle_beta   90.00
_cell.angle_gamma   90.00
#
_symmetry.space_group_name_H-M   'P 1'
#
loop_
_entity.id
_entity.type
_entity.pdbx_description
1 polymer ?
#
loop_
_entity_poly.entity_id
_entity_poly.type
_entity_poly.pdbx_seq_one_letter_code
_entity_poly.pdbx_strand_id
1 'polypeptide(L)'
;MVLFWCVKLWKRICAETTTEINLLADNWKYILGGLIFQYIHGLAARGVHYLHRPGPILQDVGFFLLPELGQDKAYISETLFTTVFLSFVVWTFHPFILKSKKIYTVLVWCRVLAFLVASQFLRIITFYSTQLPGPNYHCREGSKLARLPHPQSLFEVLLINFPRGITHGCGDLIFSSHMIFTLVFVLTYQKYGTKRCIKQLGWLIAVVLSLLIIASRKHYTVDVVVAWYV
;
A
#
# COMPACT_ATOMS: atom_id res chain seq x y z
N MET A 1 -30.98 -28.15 -10.80
CA MET A 1 -30.11 -27.16 -11.48
C MET A 1 -29.03 -26.58 -10.54
N VAL A 2 -29.36 -26.16 -9.32
CA VAL A 2 -28.41 -25.62 -8.33
C VAL A 2 -27.34 -26.64 -7.90
N LEU A 3 -27.74 -27.88 -7.59
CA LEU A 3 -26.80 -28.93 -7.14
C LEU A 3 -25.70 -29.24 -8.19
N PHE A 4 -26.07 -29.27 -9.47
CA PHE A 4 -25.14 -29.49 -10.58
C PHE A 4 -24.14 -28.35 -10.75
N TRP A 5 -24.59 -27.11 -10.53
CA TRP A 5 -23.75 -25.92 -10.55
C TRP A 5 -22.74 -25.92 -9.39
N CYS A 6 -23.19 -26.29 -8.18
CA CYS A 6 -22.31 -26.45 -7.02
C CYS A 6 -21.24 -27.51 -7.25
N VAL A 7 -21.59 -28.68 -7.80
CA VAL A 7 -20.61 -29.76 -8.08
C VAL A 7 -19.58 -29.32 -9.12
N LYS A 8 -19.99 -28.60 -10.17
CA LYS A 8 -19.07 -28.12 -11.22
C LYS A 8 -18.13 -27.03 -10.71
N LEU A 9 -18.64 -26.10 -9.90
CA LEU A 9 -17.84 -25.07 -9.25
C LEU A 9 -16.86 -25.69 -8.25
N TRP A 10 -17.31 -26.67 -7.44
CA TRP A 10 -16.48 -27.39 -6.49
C TRP A 10 -15.30 -28.11 -7.15
N LYS A 11 -15.57 -28.93 -8.18
CA LYS A 11 -14.51 -29.61 -8.95
C LYS A 11 -13.47 -28.65 -9.51
N ARG A 12 -13.93 -27.46 -9.91
CA ARG A 12 -13.04 -26.43 -10.42
C ARG A 12 -12.20 -25.80 -9.33
N ILE A 13 -12.81 -25.39 -8.22
CA ILE A 13 -12.08 -24.86 -7.07
C ILE A 13 -11.01 -25.87 -6.65
N CYS A 14 -11.33 -27.17 -6.56
CA CYS A 14 -10.34 -28.19 -6.28
C CYS A 14 -9.18 -28.20 -7.30
N ALA A 15 -9.46 -28.18 -8.61
CA ALA A 15 -8.42 -28.23 -9.63
C ALA A 15 -7.52 -26.98 -9.66
N GLU A 16 -8.11 -25.78 -9.56
CA GLU A 16 -7.34 -24.53 -9.48
C GLU A 16 -6.53 -24.49 -8.17
N THR A 17 -7.11 -24.91 -7.04
CA THR A 17 -6.41 -25.00 -5.75
C THR A 17 -5.24 -25.96 -5.81
N THR A 18 -5.37 -27.15 -6.41
CA THR A 18 -4.24 -28.07 -6.58
C THR A 18 -3.12 -27.43 -7.39
N THR A 19 -3.46 -26.72 -8.47
CA THR A 19 -2.48 -26.04 -9.33
C THR A 19 -1.76 -24.92 -8.57
N GLU A 20 -2.51 -24.09 -7.84
CA GLU A 20 -1.97 -22.97 -7.05
C GLU A 20 -1.16 -23.45 -5.85
N ILE A 21 -1.51 -24.58 -5.22
CA ILE A 21 -0.71 -25.20 -4.16
C ILE A 21 0.65 -25.65 -4.71
N ASN A 22 0.68 -26.29 -5.88
CA ASN A 22 1.95 -26.69 -6.50
C ASN A 22 2.81 -25.47 -6.84
N LEU A 23 2.21 -24.43 -7.44
CA LEU A 23 2.92 -23.18 -7.72
C LEU A 23 3.42 -22.50 -6.43
N LEU A 24 2.63 -22.53 -5.36
CA LEU A 24 3.03 -21.99 -4.07
C LEU A 24 4.19 -22.80 -3.50
N ALA A 25 4.16 -24.13 -3.57
CA ALA A 25 5.24 -25.00 -3.13
C ALA A 25 6.54 -24.75 -3.90
N ASP A 26 6.46 -24.38 -5.18
CA ASP A 26 7.64 -24.02 -5.98
C ASP A 26 8.17 -22.61 -5.65
N ASN A 27 7.29 -21.68 -5.28
CA ASN A 27 7.60 -20.24 -5.16
C ASN A 27 7.50 -19.66 -3.73
N TRP A 28 7.26 -20.49 -2.71
CA TRP A 28 6.95 -20.02 -1.35
C TRP A 28 8.05 -19.14 -0.76
N LYS A 29 9.32 -19.38 -1.10
CA LYS A 29 10.46 -18.57 -0.64
C LYS A 29 10.35 -17.12 -1.10
N TYR A 30 9.89 -16.89 -2.33
CA TYR A 30 9.69 -15.53 -2.87
C TYR A 30 8.55 -14.81 -2.15
N ILE A 31 7.44 -15.51 -1.93
CA ILE A 31 6.29 -14.94 -1.21
C ILE A 31 6.66 -14.64 0.23
N LEU A 32 7.27 -15.61 0.93
CA LEU A 32 7.71 -15.45 2.31
C LEU A 32 8.73 -14.32 2.44
N GLY A 33 9.72 -14.25 1.55
CA GLY A 33 10.70 -13.16 1.53
C GLY A 33 10.04 -11.80 1.32
N GLY A 34 9.08 -11.71 0.39
CA GLY A 34 8.29 -10.49 0.17
C GLY A 34 7.50 -10.07 1.41
N LEU A 35 6.84 -11.01 2.10
CA LEU A 35 6.07 -10.74 3.32
C LEU A 35 6.96 -10.33 4.50
N ILE A 36 8.10 -11.00 4.68
CA ILE A 36 9.11 -10.60 5.68
C ILE A 36 9.58 -9.18 5.39
N PHE A 37 9.82 -8.85 4.13
CA PHE A 37 10.24 -7.50 3.76
C PHE A 37 9.14 -6.45 4.01
N GLN A 38 7.86 -6.77 3.80
CA GLN A 38 6.76 -5.87 4.18
C GLN A 38 6.80 -5.55 5.67
N TYR A 39 7.10 -6.55 6.50
CA TYR A 39 7.24 -6.36 7.93
C TYR A 39 8.49 -5.52 8.28
N ILE A 40 9.63 -5.79 7.65
CA ILE A 40 10.86 -4.98 7.80
C ILE A 40 10.60 -3.52 7.40
N HIS A 41 9.92 -3.29 6.28
CA HIS A 41 9.52 -1.95 5.85
C HIS A 41 8.62 -1.27 6.90
N GLY A 42 7.65 -1.99 7.49
CA GLY A 42 6.84 -1.46 8.58
C GLY A 42 7.64 -1.10 9.84
N LEU A 43 8.64 -1.92 10.20
CA LEU A 43 9.56 -1.62 11.29
C LEU A 43 10.39 -0.37 11.00
N ALA A 44 10.91 -0.26 9.79
CA ALA A 44 11.67 0.89 9.32
C ALA A 44 10.82 2.17 9.35
N ALA A 45 9.59 2.11 8.83
CA ALA A 45 8.59 3.19 8.90
C ALA A 45 8.41 3.73 10.32
N ARG A 46 8.21 2.81 11.28
CA ARG A 46 8.09 3.15 12.69
C ARG A 46 9.40 3.65 13.30
N GLY A 47 10.53 3.10 12.88
CA GLY A 47 11.86 3.51 13.31
C GLY A 47 12.14 4.99 13.02
N VAL A 48 11.82 5.46 11.82
CA VAL A 48 11.99 6.87 11.44
C VAL A 48 11.05 7.79 12.20
N HIS A 49 9.86 7.34 12.61
CA HIS A 49 8.99 8.13 13.48
C HIS A 49 9.64 8.44 14.84
N TYR A 50 10.43 7.53 15.43
CA TYR A 50 11.20 7.86 16.63
C TYR A 50 12.25 8.96 16.40
N LEU A 51 12.77 9.07 15.17
CA LEU A 51 13.74 10.09 14.80
C LEU A 51 13.07 11.41 14.40
N HIS A 52 11.75 11.39 14.15
CA HIS A 52 11.00 12.52 13.63
C HIS A 52 11.16 13.77 14.48
N ARG A 53 11.48 14.89 13.81
CA ARG A 53 11.48 16.22 14.41
C ARG A 53 10.35 17.04 13.79
N PRO A 54 9.32 17.44 14.57
CA PRO A 54 8.32 18.37 14.08
C PRO A 54 9.00 19.70 13.75
N GLY A 55 8.46 20.36 12.74
CA GLY A 55 8.92 21.64 12.23
C GLY A 55 7.82 22.29 11.39
N PRO A 56 8.06 23.48 10.84
CA PRO A 56 7.11 24.13 9.96
C PRO A 56 6.86 23.29 8.70
N ILE A 57 5.63 23.37 8.19
CA ILE A 57 5.25 22.67 6.95
C ILE A 57 6.05 23.27 5.80
N LEU A 58 6.62 22.40 4.96
CA LEU A 58 7.38 22.84 3.79
C LEU A 58 6.46 23.45 2.73
N GLN A 59 7.02 24.37 1.94
CA GLN A 59 6.33 24.89 0.77
C GLN A 59 6.11 23.77 -0.25
N ASP A 60 4.86 23.57 -0.64
CA ASP A 60 4.46 22.50 -1.56
C ASP A 60 3.41 23.01 -2.55
N VAL A 61 3.65 22.76 -3.84
CA VAL A 61 2.79 23.27 -4.91
C VAL A 61 1.40 22.63 -4.86
N GLY A 62 1.31 21.33 -4.58
CA GLY A 62 0.01 20.68 -4.42
C GLY A 62 -0.75 21.20 -3.21
N PHE A 63 -0.05 21.63 -2.16
CA PHE A 63 -0.73 22.28 -1.03
C PHE A 63 -1.28 23.66 -1.35
N PHE A 64 -0.61 24.40 -2.22
CA PHE A 64 -1.10 25.68 -2.73
C PHE A 64 -2.31 25.50 -3.67
N LEU A 65 -2.28 24.48 -4.53
CA LEU A 65 -3.32 24.26 -5.54
C LEU A 65 -4.57 23.56 -4.99
N LEU A 66 -4.41 22.65 -4.02
CA LEU A 66 -5.52 21.85 -3.50
C LEU A 66 -6.00 22.37 -2.15
N PRO A 67 -7.32 22.57 -1.98
CA PRO A 67 -7.88 22.96 -0.70
C PRO A 67 -7.64 21.85 0.33
N GLU A 68 -7.36 22.29 1.56
CA GLU A 68 -7.17 21.38 2.67
C GLU A 68 -8.49 20.70 3.04
N LEU A 69 -8.47 19.36 3.12
CA LEU A 69 -9.69 18.57 3.35
C LEU A 69 -10.18 18.66 4.80
N GLY A 70 -9.27 18.95 5.74
CA GLY A 70 -9.52 18.98 7.17
C GLY A 70 -9.31 17.63 7.84
N GLN A 71 -9.03 17.66 9.15
CA GLN A 71 -8.76 16.47 9.96
C GLN A 71 -9.94 15.49 9.97
N ASP A 72 -11.17 16.00 10.01
CA ASP A 72 -12.41 15.19 10.05
C ASP A 72 -12.61 14.34 8.79
N LYS A 73 -12.02 14.76 7.66
CA LYS A 73 -12.15 14.09 6.36
C LYS A 73 -10.88 13.34 5.96
N ALA A 74 -9.85 13.33 6.80
CA ALA A 74 -8.59 12.65 6.50
C ALA A 74 -8.74 11.13 6.30
N TYR A 75 -9.83 10.52 6.79
CA TYR A 75 -10.12 9.10 6.59
C TYR A 75 -10.49 8.77 5.13
N ILE A 76 -10.97 9.73 4.33
CA ILE A 76 -11.48 9.48 2.97
C ILE A 76 -10.40 8.85 2.09
N SER A 77 -9.17 9.34 2.15
CA SER A 77 -8.05 8.76 1.40
C SER A 77 -7.67 7.35 1.88
N GLU A 78 -7.76 7.07 3.19
CA GLU A 78 -7.54 5.70 3.71
C GLU A 78 -8.63 4.75 3.26
N THR A 79 -9.89 5.18 3.30
CA THR A 79 -11.03 4.35 2.89
C THR A 79 -10.94 4.03 1.40
N LEU A 80 -10.59 5.01 0.57
CA LEU A 80 -10.39 4.78 -0.87
C LEU A 80 -9.25 3.80 -1.13
N PHE A 81 -8.08 4.02 -0.51
CA PHE A 81 -6.94 3.10 -0.62
C PHE A 81 -7.29 1.68 -0.15
N THR A 82 -7.92 1.54 1.02
CA THR A 82 -8.38 0.25 1.56
C THR A 82 -9.33 -0.45 0.59
N THR A 83 -10.26 0.31 -0.01
CA THR A 83 -11.19 -0.22 -1.00
C THR A 83 -10.45 -0.74 -2.24
N VAL A 84 -9.47 0.00 -2.75
CA VAL A 84 -8.62 -0.43 -3.87
C VAL A 84 -7.84 -1.68 -3.52
N PHE A 85 -7.21 -1.71 -2.34
CA PHE A 85 -6.42 -2.83 -1.85
C PHE A 85 -7.26 -4.10 -1.77
N LEU A 86 -8.39 -4.05 -1.07
CA LEU A 86 -9.29 -5.21 -0.93
C LEU A 86 -9.86 -5.65 -2.28
N SER A 87 -10.24 -4.71 -3.15
CA SER A 87 -10.75 -5.02 -4.49
C SER A 87 -9.70 -5.74 -5.34
N PHE A 88 -8.43 -5.32 -5.26
CA PHE A 88 -7.33 -5.97 -5.96
C PHE A 88 -7.09 -7.39 -5.42
N VAL A 89 -7.03 -7.56 -4.10
CA VAL A 89 -6.89 -8.87 -3.45
C VAL A 89 -8.00 -9.80 -3.94
N VAL A 90 -9.27 -9.39 -3.86
CA VAL A 90 -10.42 -10.18 -4.33
C VAL A 90 -10.30 -10.52 -5.82
N TRP A 91 -9.86 -9.57 -6.64
CA TRP A 91 -9.64 -9.80 -8.06
C TRP A 91 -8.55 -10.85 -8.35
N THR A 92 -7.49 -10.93 -7.53
CA THR A 92 -6.45 -11.96 -7.73
C THR A 92 -7.02 -13.38 -7.61
N PHE A 93 -8.06 -13.58 -6.80
CA PHE A 93 -8.76 -14.86 -6.64
C PHE A 93 -9.91 -15.07 -7.65
N HIS A 94 -10.13 -14.17 -8.62
CA HIS A 94 -11.17 -14.37 -9.62
C HIS A 94 -11.05 -15.70 -10.42
N PRO A 95 -9.85 -16.28 -10.68
CA PRO A 95 -9.76 -17.53 -11.45
C PRO A 95 -10.47 -18.69 -10.77
N PHE A 96 -10.54 -18.72 -9.43
CA PHE A 96 -11.25 -19.78 -8.70
C PHE A 96 -12.76 -19.79 -8.99
N ILE A 97 -13.33 -18.62 -9.30
CA ILE A 97 -14.78 -18.44 -9.50
C ILE A 97 -15.12 -18.35 -10.99
N LEU A 98 -14.41 -17.52 -11.75
CA LEU A 98 -14.70 -17.19 -13.16
C LEU A 98 -13.77 -17.93 -14.11
N LYS A 99 -14.32 -18.46 -15.22
CA LYS A 99 -13.59 -19.34 -16.16
C LYS A 99 -12.58 -18.55 -16.97
N SER A 100 -11.40 -18.31 -16.40
CA SER A 100 -10.35 -17.49 -17.00
C SER A 100 -8.98 -18.05 -16.63
N LYS A 101 -8.29 -18.65 -17.61
CA LYS A 101 -6.93 -19.22 -17.46
C LYS A 101 -5.81 -18.18 -17.60
N LYS A 102 -6.10 -16.89 -17.40
CA LYS A 102 -5.14 -15.82 -17.75
C LYS A 102 -4.14 -15.50 -16.64
N ILE A 103 -4.47 -15.79 -15.38
CA ILE A 103 -3.63 -15.45 -14.23
C ILE A 103 -3.60 -16.60 -13.25
N TYR A 104 -2.44 -16.80 -12.64
CA TYR A 104 -2.27 -17.59 -11.43
C TYR A 104 -1.97 -16.63 -10.29
N THR A 105 -2.71 -16.76 -9.20
CA THR A 105 -2.69 -15.92 -8.01
C THR A 105 -1.28 -15.86 -7.43
N VAL A 106 -0.65 -17.02 -7.25
CA VAL A 106 0.72 -17.12 -6.71
C VAL A 106 1.70 -16.32 -7.56
N LEU A 107 1.69 -16.51 -8.89
CA LEU A 107 2.64 -15.84 -9.78
C LEU A 107 2.40 -14.32 -9.87
N VAL A 108 1.14 -13.89 -9.77
CA VAL A 108 0.81 -12.45 -9.69
C VAL A 108 1.40 -11.87 -8.40
N TRP A 109 1.20 -12.53 -7.25
CA TRP A 109 1.72 -12.06 -5.97
C TRP A 109 3.24 -12.09 -5.89
N CYS A 110 3.91 -13.09 -6.48
CA CYS A 110 5.38 -13.07 -6.60
C CYS A 110 5.88 -11.82 -7.32
N ARG A 111 5.23 -11.44 -8.44
CA ARG A 111 5.59 -10.24 -9.22
C ARG A 111 5.27 -8.96 -8.46
N VAL A 112 4.07 -8.85 -7.91
CA VAL A 112 3.63 -7.69 -7.11
C VAL A 112 4.58 -7.47 -5.93
N LEU A 113 4.87 -8.52 -5.16
CA LEU A 113 5.80 -8.44 -4.03
C LEU A 113 7.20 -8.02 -4.48
N ALA A 114 7.71 -8.53 -5.61
CA ALA A 114 9.02 -8.10 -6.12
C ALA A 114 9.08 -6.60 -6.42
N PHE A 115 8.06 -6.04 -7.08
CA PHE A 115 7.97 -4.59 -7.31
C PHE A 115 7.84 -3.82 -6.00
N LEU A 116 6.98 -4.26 -5.08
CA LEU A 116 6.80 -3.63 -3.78
C LEU A 116 8.10 -3.61 -2.96
N VAL A 117 8.83 -4.73 -2.91
CA VAL A 117 10.12 -4.83 -2.22
C VAL A 117 11.13 -3.86 -2.80
N ALA A 118 11.25 -3.78 -4.12
CA ALA A 118 12.17 -2.85 -4.77
C ALA A 118 11.83 -1.38 -4.44
N SER A 119 10.58 -0.97 -4.61
CA SER A 119 10.14 0.41 -4.33
C SER A 119 10.26 0.76 -2.85
N GLN A 120 9.92 -0.17 -1.96
CA GLN A 120 10.01 0.03 -0.51
C GLN A 120 11.45 0.01 -0.01
N PHE A 121 12.35 -0.75 -0.62
CA PHE A 121 13.77 -0.69 -0.31
C PHE A 121 14.35 0.70 -0.61
N LEU A 122 14.03 1.24 -1.78
CA LEU A 122 14.42 2.61 -2.14
C LEU A 122 13.81 3.62 -1.17
N ARG A 123 12.53 3.47 -0.83
CA ARG A 123 11.88 4.26 0.21
C ARG A 123 12.64 4.20 1.54
N ILE A 124 13.07 3.00 1.94
CA ILE A 124 13.79 2.82 3.20
C ILE A 124 15.09 3.62 3.22
N ILE A 125 15.79 3.68 2.10
CA ILE A 125 17.00 4.48 1.97
C ILE A 125 16.66 5.97 2.09
N THR A 126 15.62 6.43 1.38
CA THR A 126 15.31 7.87 1.29
C THR A 126 14.95 8.49 2.64
N PHE A 127 14.02 7.93 3.40
CA PHE A 127 13.57 8.51 4.66
C PHE A 127 14.56 8.33 5.85
N TYR A 128 15.50 7.37 5.79
CA TYR A 128 16.63 7.33 6.73
C TYR A 128 17.75 8.30 6.34
N SER A 129 17.93 8.56 5.04
CA SER A 129 18.92 9.54 4.57
C SER A 129 18.49 10.99 4.82
N THR A 130 17.21 11.30 4.63
CA THR A 130 16.67 12.66 4.75
C THR A 130 15.33 12.63 5.46
N GLN A 131 15.23 13.36 6.56
CA GLN A 131 14.00 13.49 7.33
C GLN A 131 13.36 14.85 7.07
N LEU A 132 12.08 14.83 6.72
CA LEU A 132 11.28 16.01 6.46
C LEU A 132 10.19 16.15 7.56
N PRO A 133 9.79 17.39 7.93
CA PRO A 133 8.70 17.60 8.86
C PRO A 133 7.37 17.11 8.27
N GLY A 134 6.58 16.37 9.06
CA GLY A 134 5.36 15.73 8.62
C GLY A 134 4.25 16.76 8.36
N PRO A 135 3.60 16.76 7.19
CA PRO A 135 2.53 17.71 6.89
C PRO A 135 1.21 17.37 7.62
N ASN A 136 1.08 16.13 8.08
CA ASN A 136 -0.13 15.60 8.71
C ASN A 136 -0.38 16.28 10.06
N TYR A 137 -1.65 16.54 10.38
CA TYR A 137 -2.09 17.25 11.58
C TYR A 137 -1.45 16.72 12.86
N HIS A 138 -1.34 15.41 13.00
CA HIS A 138 -0.81 14.77 14.21
C HIS A 138 0.73 14.82 14.31
N CYS A 139 1.43 15.23 13.24
CA CYS A 139 2.88 15.37 13.19
C CYS A 139 3.35 16.82 13.40
N ARG A 140 2.43 17.80 13.47
CA ARG A 140 2.74 19.22 13.66
C ARG A 140 3.19 19.51 15.09
N GLU A 141 3.92 20.61 15.27
CA GLU A 141 4.33 21.08 16.59
C GLU A 141 3.13 21.24 17.54
N GLY A 142 3.29 20.81 18.79
CA GLY A 142 2.21 20.82 19.81
C GLY A 142 1.33 19.56 19.85
N SER A 143 1.40 18.68 18.85
CA SER A 143 0.70 17.39 18.90
C SER A 143 1.43 16.37 19.78
N LYS A 144 0.69 15.67 20.64
CA LYS A 144 1.21 14.57 21.48
C LYS A 144 1.72 13.37 20.67
N LEU A 145 1.30 13.24 19.40
CA LEU A 145 1.68 12.14 18.50
C LEU A 145 2.86 12.51 17.56
N ALA A 146 3.32 13.77 17.61
CA ALA A 146 4.37 14.24 16.72
C ALA A 146 5.73 13.60 17.03
N ARG A 147 6.02 13.29 18.30
CA ARG A 147 7.19 12.52 18.71
C ARG A 147 6.76 11.30 19.50
N LEU A 148 7.24 10.14 19.10
CA LEU A 148 7.12 8.94 19.93
C LEU A 148 8.09 9.05 21.12
N PRO A 149 7.67 8.64 22.33
CA PRO A 149 8.60 8.55 23.47
C PRO A 149 9.71 7.54 23.17
N HIS A 150 10.89 7.73 23.76
CA HIS A 150 12.00 6.79 23.56
C HIS A 150 11.56 5.37 23.94
N PRO A 151 11.78 4.35 23.08
CA PRO A 151 11.30 3.01 23.33
C PRO A 151 11.95 2.45 24.60
N GLN A 152 11.14 1.94 25.53
CA GLN A 152 11.65 1.40 26.79
C GLN A 152 12.16 -0.04 26.62
N SER A 153 11.79 -0.70 25.52
CA SER A 153 12.19 -2.06 25.19
C SER A 153 12.23 -2.29 23.68
N LEU A 154 13.16 -3.14 23.22
CA LEU A 154 13.22 -3.60 21.83
C LEU A 154 11.92 -4.28 21.38
N PHE A 155 11.17 -4.88 22.33
CA PHE A 155 9.87 -5.48 22.05
C PHE A 155 8.83 -4.46 21.63
N GLU A 156 8.88 -3.21 22.11
CA GLU A 156 7.93 -2.18 21.67
C GLU A 156 8.14 -1.78 20.22
N VAL A 157 9.38 -1.81 19.74
CA VAL A 157 9.74 -1.51 18.35
C VAL A 157 9.35 -2.70 17.46
N LEU A 158 9.66 -3.93 17.90
CA LEU A 158 9.41 -5.17 17.15
C LEU A 158 7.92 -5.53 17.07
N LEU A 159 7.17 -5.38 18.16
CA LEU A 159 5.72 -5.50 18.16
C LEU A 159 5.12 -4.21 17.60
N ILE A 160 5.10 -4.10 16.27
CA ILE A 160 4.29 -3.11 15.56
C ILE A 160 2.86 -3.26 16.09
N ASN A 161 2.35 -2.27 16.82
CA ASN A 161 0.92 -2.11 17.02
C ASN A 161 0.33 -1.76 15.64
N PHE A 162 0.18 -2.79 14.80
CA PHE A 162 -0.10 -2.76 13.35
C PHE A 162 -1.14 -1.70 12.97
N PRO A 163 -2.31 -1.59 13.61
CA PRO A 163 -3.30 -0.61 13.20
C PRO A 163 -2.90 0.85 13.47
N ARG A 164 -2.16 1.15 14.54
CA ARG A 164 -1.73 2.53 14.87
C ARG A 164 -0.46 2.94 14.13
N GLY A 165 0.50 2.01 13.96
CA GLY A 165 1.77 2.30 13.28
C GLY A 165 1.60 2.58 11.78
N ILE A 166 0.58 2.00 11.14
CA ILE A 166 0.31 2.19 9.70
C ILE A 166 -0.43 3.51 9.44
N THR A 167 -1.26 3.97 10.37
CA THR A 167 -2.16 5.13 10.17
C THR A 167 -1.62 6.42 10.79
N HIS A 168 -0.75 6.33 11.79
CA HIS A 168 -0.21 7.47 12.54
C HIS A 168 1.32 7.49 12.53
N GLY A 169 1.94 7.23 11.38
CA GLY A 169 3.38 7.39 11.20
C GLY A 169 3.75 8.84 10.89
N CYS A 170 4.75 9.39 11.57
CA CYS A 170 5.36 10.68 11.23
C CYS A 170 6.79 10.50 10.70
N GLY A 171 7.21 11.39 9.79
CA GLY A 171 8.58 11.39 9.22
C GLY A 171 8.80 10.45 8.03
N ASP A 172 7.74 9.80 7.55
CA ASP A 172 7.76 8.90 6.40
C ASP A 172 7.15 9.56 5.16
N LEU A 173 7.96 10.36 4.47
CA LEU A 173 7.43 11.22 3.40
C LEU A 173 7.77 10.70 2.02
N ILE A 174 9.02 10.40 1.71
CA ILE A 174 9.43 9.95 0.37
C ILE A 174 9.67 8.43 0.43
N PHE A 175 9.01 7.54 -0.33
CA PHE A 175 7.91 7.63 -1.31
C PHE A 175 6.54 7.28 -0.71
N SER A 176 5.40 7.77 -1.20
CA SER A 176 4.09 7.38 -0.63
C SER A 176 3.75 5.88 -0.84
N SER A 177 3.49 5.13 0.25
CA SER A 177 3.09 3.71 0.19
C SER A 177 1.76 3.54 -0.52
N HIS A 178 0.76 4.36 -0.17
CA HIS A 178 -0.58 4.30 -0.77
C HIS A 178 -0.49 4.38 -2.29
N MET A 179 0.39 5.25 -2.79
CA MET A 179 0.62 5.40 -4.22
C MET A 179 1.39 4.23 -4.82
N ILE A 180 2.48 3.78 -4.21
CA ILE A 180 3.24 2.60 -4.67
C ILE A 180 2.31 1.39 -4.82
N PHE A 181 1.54 1.06 -3.77
CA PHE A 181 0.62 -0.07 -3.81
C PHE A 181 -0.45 0.11 -4.89
N THR A 182 -1.09 1.28 -4.94
CA THR A 182 -2.15 1.55 -5.92
C THR A 182 -1.64 1.48 -7.35
N LEU A 183 -0.48 2.05 -7.64
CA LEU A 183 0.12 2.04 -8.98
C LEU A 183 0.54 0.63 -9.40
N VAL A 184 1.18 -0.14 -8.51
CA VAL A 184 1.51 -1.55 -8.78
C VAL A 184 0.24 -2.36 -9.07
N PHE A 185 -0.85 -2.12 -8.34
CA PHE A 185 -2.13 -2.80 -8.58
C PHE A 185 -2.76 -2.39 -9.91
N VAL A 186 -2.79 -1.09 -10.22
CA VAL A 186 -3.34 -0.56 -11.48
C VAL A 186 -2.54 -1.06 -12.67
N LEU A 187 -1.20 -1.04 -12.62
CA LEU A 187 -0.32 -1.57 -13.66
C LEU A 187 -0.48 -3.09 -13.83
N THR A 188 -0.62 -3.83 -12.73
CA THR A 188 -0.86 -5.27 -12.76
C THR A 188 -2.21 -5.57 -13.42
N TYR A 189 -3.26 -4.83 -13.07
CA TYR A 189 -4.57 -4.97 -13.71
C TYR A 189 -4.55 -4.50 -15.17
N GLN A 190 -3.77 -3.47 -15.51
CA GLN A 190 -3.58 -3.01 -16.88
C GLN A 190 -2.99 -4.13 -17.75
N LYS A 191 -2.02 -4.88 -17.22
CA LYS A 191 -1.34 -5.98 -17.92
C LYS A 191 -2.21 -7.22 -18.04
N TYR A 192 -2.84 -7.68 -16.96
CA TYR A 192 -3.55 -8.98 -16.95
C TYR A 192 -5.07 -8.89 -16.99
N GLY A 193 -5.64 -7.75 -16.57
CA GLY A 193 -7.08 -7.50 -16.59
C GLY A 193 -7.63 -7.40 -18.00
N THR A 194 -8.89 -7.79 -18.16
CA THR A 194 -9.55 -7.87 -19.48
C THR A 194 -10.55 -6.73 -19.72
N LYS A 195 -11.12 -6.15 -18.66
CA LYS A 195 -12.19 -5.16 -18.77
C LYS A 195 -11.63 -3.74 -18.93
N ARG A 196 -11.84 -3.12 -20.10
CA ARG A 196 -11.35 -1.76 -20.42
C ARG A 196 -11.89 -0.69 -19.48
N CYS A 197 -13.17 -0.77 -19.09
CA CYS A 197 -13.77 0.16 -18.14
C CYS A 197 -13.06 0.13 -16.77
N ILE A 198 -12.75 -1.06 -16.26
CA ILE A 198 -12.03 -1.20 -14.97
C ILE A 198 -10.60 -0.68 -15.07
N LYS A 199 -9.94 -0.83 -16.24
CA LYS A 199 -8.62 -0.23 -16.48
C LYS A 199 -8.65 1.29 -16.38
N GLN A 200 -9.61 1.93 -17.07
CA GLN A 200 -9.79 3.38 -17.03
C GLN A 200 -10.16 3.86 -15.63
N LEU A 201 -11.06 3.13 -14.96
CA LEU A 201 -11.44 3.41 -13.57
C LEU A 201 -10.24 3.30 -12.62
N GLY A 202 -9.37 2.30 -12.79
CA GLY A 202 -8.15 2.14 -11.99
C GLY A 202 -7.22 3.35 -12.10
N TRP A 203 -6.97 3.84 -13.32
CA TRP A 203 -6.18 5.06 -13.52
C TRP A 203 -6.84 6.31 -12.95
N LEU A 204 -8.17 6.45 -13.14
CA LEU A 204 -8.92 7.54 -12.53
C LEU A 204 -8.81 7.52 -11.01
N ILE A 205 -8.96 6.34 -10.38
CA ILE A 205 -8.81 6.17 -8.94
C ILE A 205 -7.39 6.51 -8.49
N ALA A 206 -6.35 6.11 -9.22
CA ALA A 206 -4.97 6.47 -8.87
C ALA A 206 -4.75 7.99 -8.87
N VAL A 207 -5.31 8.71 -9.85
CA VAL A 207 -5.26 10.19 -9.90
C VAL A 207 -6.06 10.79 -8.75
N VAL A 208 -7.30 10.35 -8.52
CA VAL A 208 -8.14 10.86 -7.42
C VAL A 208 -7.48 10.61 -6.06
N LEU A 209 -6.91 9.42 -5.84
CA LEU A 209 -6.19 9.08 -4.62
C LEU A 209 -4.97 9.98 -4.42
N SER A 210 -4.21 10.25 -5.49
CA SER A 210 -3.07 11.19 -5.47
C SER A 210 -3.50 12.57 -4.94
N LEU A 211 -4.58 13.12 -5.49
CA LEU A 211 -5.12 14.42 -5.09
C LEU A 211 -5.63 14.40 -3.64
N LEU A 212 -6.35 13.35 -3.25
CA LEU A 212 -6.86 13.21 -1.88
C LEU A 212 -5.76 13.08 -0.83
N ILE A 213 -4.66 12.38 -1.15
CA ILE A 213 -3.51 12.25 -0.24
C ILE A 213 -2.86 13.62 0.01
N ILE A 214 -2.68 14.42 -1.04
CA ILE A 214 -2.12 15.77 -0.95
C ILE A 214 -3.10 16.72 -0.22
N ALA A 215 -4.39 16.67 -0.55
CA ALA A 215 -5.43 17.48 0.08
C ALA A 215 -5.63 17.15 1.57
N SER A 216 -5.43 15.90 1.97
CA SER A 216 -5.46 15.45 3.38
C SER A 216 -4.16 15.74 4.14
N ARG A 217 -3.18 16.41 3.51
CA ARG A 217 -1.88 16.76 4.08
C ARG A 217 -1.13 15.55 4.66
N LYS A 218 -1.34 14.36 4.09
CA LYS A 218 -0.64 13.13 4.53
C LYS A 218 0.79 13.07 4.00
N HIS A 219 0.94 13.44 2.74
CA HIS A 219 2.19 13.45 2.01
C HIS A 219 2.34 14.78 1.26
N TYR A 220 3.58 15.15 1.00
CA TYR A 220 3.92 16.23 0.08
C TYR A 220 3.70 15.78 -1.37
N THR A 221 3.63 16.74 -2.29
CA THR A 221 3.48 16.46 -3.73
C THR A 221 4.66 15.65 -4.26
N VAL A 222 5.88 15.91 -3.78
CA VAL A 222 7.08 15.17 -4.19
C VAL A 222 6.96 13.67 -3.89
N ASP A 223 6.39 13.30 -2.75
CA ASP A 223 6.19 11.92 -2.32
C ASP A 223 5.30 11.14 -3.30
N VAL A 224 4.30 11.83 -3.87
CA VAL A 224 3.34 11.29 -4.84
C VAL A 224 3.97 11.25 -6.22
N VAL A 225 4.58 12.35 -6.68
CA VAL A 225 5.21 12.45 -8.01
C VAL A 225 6.32 11.43 -8.18
N VAL A 226 7.18 11.26 -7.16
CA VAL A 226 8.26 10.28 -7.25
C VAL A 226 7.70 8.85 -7.22
N ALA A 227 6.62 8.58 -6.48
CA ALA A 227 5.95 7.29 -6.52
C ALA A 227 5.32 6.98 -7.90
N TRP A 228 4.92 7.99 -8.67
CA TRP A 228 4.49 7.84 -10.07
C TRP A 228 5.64 7.58 -11.05
N TYR A 229 6.84 8.06 -10.72
CA TYR A 229 8.02 7.95 -11.57
C TYR A 229 8.72 6.58 -11.44
N VAL A 230 8.82 6.06 -10.22
CA VAL A 230 9.49 4.78 -9.87
C VAL A 230 8.60 3.59 -10.18
#